data_AF-A0A2V6ZTJ9-F1
#
_entry.id   AF-A0A2V6ZTJ9-F1
#
_cell.length_a   1.000
_cell.length_b   1.000
_cell.length_c   1.000
_cell.angle_alpha   90.00
_cell.angle_beta   90.00
_cell.angle_gamma   90.00
#
_symmetry.space_group_name_H-M   'P 1'
#
loop_
_entity.id
_entity.type
_entity.pdbx_description
1 polymer ?
#
loop_
_entity_poly.entity_id
_entity_poly.type
_entity_poly.pdbx_seq_one_letter_code
_entity_poly.pdbx_strand_id
1 'polypeptide(L)'
;MRALPWAILFLATVCALAFLALGVLAFNQHFFDLDHSAHDMVRAGIYPQLRPLMQALSRIGSGYVLMPLTILAYWLLRRHGHRAARWVPGMLAGAFVVFALAKWIVARPRPKLSPYGFPSAHTFGAVVFF
;
A
#
# COMPACT_ATOMS: atom_id res chain seq x y z
N MET A 1 -2.99 -27.58 -14.88
CA MET A 1 -2.77 -26.16 -14.48
C MET A 1 -4.09 -25.38 -14.23
N ARG A 2 -5.11 -25.96 -13.57
CA ARG A 2 -6.43 -25.30 -13.32
C ARG A 2 -6.63 -24.77 -11.89
N ALA A 3 -5.71 -25.05 -10.96
CA ALA A 3 -5.80 -24.61 -9.56
C ALA A 3 -5.30 -23.16 -9.33
N LEU A 4 -4.45 -22.65 -10.23
CA LEU A 4 -3.85 -21.33 -10.13
C LEU A 4 -4.87 -20.16 -10.01
N PRO A 5 -5.98 -20.10 -10.79
CA PRO A 5 -6.93 -19.00 -10.66
C PRO A 5 -7.69 -19.03 -9.32
N TRP A 6 -8.04 -20.21 -8.80
CA TRP A 6 -8.76 -20.32 -7.54
C TRP A 6 -7.91 -19.94 -6.33
N ALA A 7 -6.62 -20.33 -6.33
CA ALA A 7 -5.69 -19.92 -5.29
C ALA A 7 -5.49 -18.39 -5.28
N ILE A 8 -5.36 -17.78 -6.47
CA ILE A 8 -5.23 -16.31 -6.60
C ILE A 8 -6.50 -15.61 -6.12
N LEU A 9 -7.68 -16.10 -6.53
CA LEU A 9 -8.95 -15.53 -6.08
C LEU A 9 -9.13 -15.65 -4.58
N PHE A 10 -8.85 -16.83 -4.00
CA PHE A 10 -8.92 -17.04 -2.56
C PHE A 10 -7.98 -16.08 -1.82
N LEU A 11 -6.72 -15.98 -2.24
CA LEU A 11 -5.77 -15.04 -1.65
C LEU A 11 -6.24 -13.59 -1.77
N ALA A 12 -6.74 -13.18 -2.94
CA ALA A 12 -7.28 -11.85 -3.15
C ALA A 12 -8.47 -11.57 -2.23
N THR A 13 -9.38 -12.52 -2.05
CA THR A 13 -10.51 -12.42 -1.12
C THR A 13 -10.03 -12.30 0.33
N VAL A 14 -9.08 -13.13 0.77
CA VAL A 14 -8.52 -13.07 2.12
C VAL A 14 -7.84 -11.71 2.36
N CYS A 15 -7.03 -11.23 1.42
CA CYS A 15 -6.39 -9.93 1.52
C CYS A 15 -7.40 -8.77 1.56
N ALA A 16 -8.46 -8.84 0.74
CA ALA A 16 -9.52 -7.84 0.74
C ALA A 16 -10.28 -7.81 2.07
N LEU A 17 -10.66 -8.98 2.61
CA LEU A 17 -11.33 -9.10 3.91
C LEU A 17 -10.43 -8.61 5.05
N ALA A 18 -9.15 -8.98 5.04
CA ALA A 18 -8.18 -8.50 6.01
C ALA A 18 -8.02 -6.97 5.96
N PHE A 19 -7.95 -6.40 4.76
CA PHE A 19 -7.88 -4.95 4.58
C PHE A 19 -9.13 -4.24 5.12
N LEU A 20 -10.32 -4.79 4.86
CA LEU A 20 -11.58 -4.25 5.39
C LEU A 20 -11.61 -4.34 6.93
N ALA A 21 -11.24 -5.48 7.50
CA ALA A 21 -11.17 -5.65 8.95
C ALA A 21 -10.21 -4.64 9.59
N LEU A 22 -9.01 -4.47 9.02
CA LEU A 22 -8.05 -3.45 9.47
C LEU A 22 -8.61 -2.02 9.30
N GLY A 23 -9.37 -1.76 8.24
CA GLY A 23 -10.07 -0.49 8.03
C GLY A 23 -11.10 -0.20 9.13
N VAL A 24 -11.90 -1.20 9.51
CA VAL A 24 -12.87 -1.09 10.62
C VAL A 24 -12.15 -0.85 11.95
N LEU A 25 -11.07 -1.58 12.23
CA LEU A 25 -10.28 -1.38 13.45
C LEU A 25 -9.66 0.03 13.49
N ALA A 26 -9.12 0.49 12.37
CA ALA A 26 -8.53 1.83 12.23
C ALA A 26 -9.57 2.95 12.37
N PHE A 27 -10.77 2.77 11.82
CA PHE A 27 -11.88 3.72 11.93
C PHE A 27 -12.35 3.87 13.38
N ASN A 28 -12.51 2.73 14.08
CA ASN A 28 -12.93 2.71 15.47
C ASN A 28 -11.79 2.95 16.46
N GLN A 29 -10.59 3.29 15.99
CA GLN A 29 -9.40 3.57 16.79
C GLN A 29 -9.02 2.46 17.79
N HIS A 30 -9.39 1.21 17.47
CA HIS A 30 -8.99 0.06 18.30
C HIS A 30 -7.48 -0.16 18.19
N PHE A 31 -6.88 -0.65 19.28
CA PHE A 31 -5.45 -1.00 19.35
C PHE A 31 -4.48 0.18 19.19
N PHE A 32 -4.90 1.42 19.46
CA PHE A 32 -3.97 2.56 19.45
C PHE A 32 -2.78 2.36 20.40
N ASP A 33 -2.99 1.74 21.55
CA ASP A 33 -1.90 1.42 22.48
C ASP A 33 -0.88 0.44 21.86
N LEU A 34 -1.34 -0.53 21.07
CA LEU A 34 -0.45 -1.42 20.33
C LEU A 34 0.30 -0.66 19.23
N ASP A 35 -0.39 0.20 18.47
CA ASP A 35 0.23 1.08 17.47
C ASP A 35 1.32 1.98 18.09
N HIS A 36 1.04 2.55 19.26
CA HIS A 36 1.97 3.37 20.02
C HIS A 36 3.16 2.55 20.54
N SER A 37 2.91 1.36 21.11
CA SER A 37 3.97 0.47 21.57
C SER A 37 4.89 0.02 20.43
N ALA A 38 4.33 -0.29 19.26
CA ALA A 38 5.10 -0.64 18.06
C ALA A 38 5.91 0.56 17.56
N HIS A 39 5.32 1.76 17.59
CA HIS A 39 6.03 2.99 17.25
C HIS A 39 7.21 3.25 18.19
N ASP A 40 7.01 3.08 19.49
CA ASP A 40 8.02 3.32 20.52
C ASP A 40 9.13 2.27 20.46
N MET A 41 8.79 1.00 20.21
CA MET A 41 9.78 -0.06 19.99
C MET A 41 10.67 0.24 18.78
N VAL A 42 10.08 0.69 17.66
CA VAL A 42 10.85 1.11 16.49
C VAL A 42 11.71 2.33 16.80
N ARG A 43 11.19 3.30 17.59
CA ARG A 43 11.96 4.48 18.01
C ARG A 43 13.13 4.14 18.91
N ALA A 44 12.96 3.21 19.83
CA ALA A 44 14.00 2.76 20.74
C ALA A 44 15.17 2.12 19.98
N GLY A 45 14.90 1.49 18.83
CA GLY A 45 15.90 0.86 17.97
C GLY A 45 16.45 1.76 16.85
N ILE A 46 16.24 3.08 16.86
CA ILE A 46 16.76 3.96 15.80
C ILE A 46 18.29 4.07 15.91
N TYR A 47 18.99 3.35 15.03
CA TYR A 47 20.41 3.57 14.77
C TYR A 47 20.59 4.71 13.75
N PRO A 48 21.33 5.79 14.07
CA PRO A 48 21.57 6.90 13.16
C PRO A 48 22.11 6.47 11.78
N GLN A 49 22.88 5.38 11.75
CA GLN A 49 23.50 4.80 10.56
C GLN A 49 22.47 4.19 9.59
N LEU A 50 21.32 3.71 10.09
CA LEU A 50 20.26 3.13 9.26
C LEU A 50 19.31 4.19 8.68
N ARG A 51 19.35 5.43 9.21
CA ARG A 51 18.46 6.51 8.77
C ARG A 51 18.58 6.80 7.26
N PRO A 52 19.77 6.96 6.66
CA PRO A 52 19.89 7.22 5.22
C PRO A 52 19.30 6.08 4.38
N LEU A 53 19.54 4.83 4.78
CA LEU A 53 18.99 3.65 4.09
C LEU A 53 17.46 3.63 4.15
N MET A 54 16.87 3.81 5.33
CA MET A 54 15.41 3.84 5.50
C MET A 54 14.76 4.99 4.72
N GLN A 55 15.42 6.15 4.65
CA GLN A 55 14.97 7.27 3.84
C GLN A 55 15.05 6.96 2.34
N ALA A 56 16.12 6.30 1.87
CA ALA A 56 16.24 5.88 0.49
C ALA A 56 15.14 4.88 0.11
N LEU A 57 14.91 3.86 0.95
CA LEU A 57 13.82 2.90 0.76
C LEU A 57 12.44 3.58 0.74
N SER A 58 12.21 4.54 1.63
CA SER A 58 10.97 5.33 1.65
C SER A 58 10.78 6.12 0.36
N ARG A 59 11.84 6.71 -0.20
CA ARG A 59 11.78 7.43 -1.49
C ARG A 59 11.48 6.50 -2.65
N ILE A 60 12.07 5.30 -2.68
CA ILE A 60 11.81 4.29 -3.71
C ILE A 60 10.35 3.85 -3.68
N GLY A 61 9.77 3.66 -2.49
CA GLY A 61 8.36 3.34 -2.32
C GLY A 61 7.40 4.52 -2.50
N SER A 62 7.88 5.69 -2.90
CA SER A 62 7.04 6.88 -3.06
C SER A 62 6.29 6.87 -4.38
N GLY A 63 5.11 7.52 -4.40
CA GLY A 63 4.34 7.68 -5.64
C GLY A 63 5.12 8.40 -6.75
N TYR A 64 6.07 9.28 -6.40
CA TYR A 64 6.95 9.95 -7.36
C TYR A 64 7.86 9.00 -8.12
N VAL A 65 8.21 7.84 -7.53
CA VAL A 65 9.06 6.82 -8.17
C VAL A 65 8.20 5.72 -8.78
N LEU A 66 7.23 5.21 -8.02
CA LEU A 66 6.40 4.08 -8.45
C LEU A 66 5.48 4.44 -9.63
N MET A 67 4.96 5.68 -9.69
CA MET A 67 4.06 6.08 -10.79
C MET A 67 4.78 6.12 -12.15
N PRO A 68 5.94 6.79 -12.31
CA PRO A 68 6.74 6.70 -13.54
C PRO A 68 7.15 5.27 -13.90
N LEU A 69 7.54 4.46 -12.92
CA LEU A 69 7.90 3.06 -13.17
C LEU A 69 6.70 2.25 -13.67
N THR A 70 5.49 2.51 -13.14
CA THR A 70 4.27 1.84 -13.62
C THR A 70 3.95 2.23 -15.06
N ILE A 71 4.11 3.51 -15.40
CA ILE A 71 3.91 4.01 -16.77
C ILE A 71 4.94 3.37 -17.72
N LEU A 72 6.20 3.28 -17.30
CA LEU A 72 7.26 2.62 -18.07
C LEU A 72 6.97 1.12 -18.26
N ALA A 73 6.59 0.41 -17.19
CA ALA A 73 6.23 -1.00 -17.25
C ALA A 73 5.05 -1.23 -18.20
N TYR A 74 4.01 -0.39 -18.10
CA TYR A 74 2.88 -0.41 -19.02
C TYR A 74 3.30 -0.22 -20.49
N TRP A 75 4.13 0.79 -20.76
CA TRP A 75 4.62 1.07 -22.11
C TRP A 75 5.45 -0.09 -22.68
N LEU A 76 6.36 -0.67 -21.88
CA LEU A 76 7.16 -1.83 -22.26
C LEU A 76 6.27 -3.05 -22.54
N LEU A 77 5.32 -3.36 -21.65
CA LEU A 77 4.39 -4.47 -21.83
C LEU A 77 3.55 -4.30 -23.10
N ARG A 78 3.08 -3.08 -23.39
CA ARG A 78 2.38 -2.75 -24.64
C ARG A 78 3.26 -2.97 -25.86
N ARG A 79 4.48 -2.44 -25.84
CA ARG A 79 5.44 -2.54 -26.96
C ARG A 79 5.77 -3.99 -27.31
N HIS A 80 5.81 -4.87 -26.32
CA HIS A 80 6.05 -6.30 -26.50
C HIS A 80 4.78 -7.14 -26.72
N GLY A 81 3.59 -6.52 -26.84
CA GLY A 81 2.33 -7.24 -27.05
C GLY A 81 1.91 -8.13 -25.88
N HIS A 82 2.42 -7.88 -24.68
CA HIS A 82 2.16 -8.72 -23.51
C HIS A 82 0.71 -8.55 -23.03
N ARG A 83 -0.02 -9.66 -22.87
CA ARG A 83 -1.46 -9.66 -22.53
C ARG A 83 -1.78 -8.93 -21.21
N ALA A 84 -0.82 -8.87 -20.29
CA ALA A 84 -1.00 -8.17 -19.01
C ALA A 84 -1.18 -6.64 -19.17
N ALA A 85 -0.69 -6.05 -20.26
CA ALA A 85 -0.71 -4.60 -20.45
C ALA A 85 -2.12 -4.00 -20.40
N ARG A 86 -3.14 -4.76 -20.84
CA ARG A 86 -4.55 -4.32 -20.82
C ARG A 86 -5.10 -4.10 -19.41
N TRP A 87 -4.53 -4.76 -18.40
CA TRP A 87 -5.02 -4.73 -17.03
C TRP A 87 -4.38 -3.61 -16.20
N VAL A 88 -3.20 -3.12 -16.58
CA VAL A 88 -2.44 -2.11 -15.81
C VAL A 88 -3.25 -0.83 -15.57
N PRO A 89 -3.98 -0.24 -16.55
CA PRO A 89 -4.78 0.95 -16.29
C PRO A 89 -5.92 0.69 -15.29
N GLY A 90 -6.58 -0.46 -15.40
CA GLY A 90 -7.65 -0.85 -14.48
C GLY A 90 -7.13 -1.08 -13.06
N MET A 91 -5.95 -1.69 -12.93
CA MET A 91 -5.27 -1.86 -11.64
C MET A 91 -4.94 -0.51 -10.99
N LEU A 92 -4.36 0.43 -11.76
CA LEU A 92 -4.05 1.77 -11.27
C LEU A 92 -5.30 2.54 -10.83
N ALA A 93 -6.36 2.52 -11.65
CA ALA A 93 -7.61 3.19 -11.33
C ALA A 93 -8.26 2.57 -10.08
N GLY A 94 -8.35 1.24 -10.02
CA GLY A 94 -8.91 0.53 -8.87
C GLY A 94 -8.12 0.79 -7.58
N ALA A 95 -6.79 0.74 -7.65
CA ALA A 95 -5.91 1.06 -6.54
C ALA A 95 -6.12 2.49 -6.04
N PHE A 96 -6.19 3.47 -6.96
CA PHE A 96 -6.44 4.86 -6.60
C PHE A 96 -7.81 5.05 -5.94
N VAL A 97 -8.88 4.47 -6.50
CA VAL A 97 -10.22 4.57 -5.93
C VAL A 97 -10.29 3.95 -4.54
N VAL A 98 -9.78 2.73 -4.37
CA VAL A 98 -9.74 2.05 -3.06
C VAL A 98 -8.93 2.84 -2.05
N PHE A 99 -7.76 3.35 -2.44
CA PHE A 99 -6.92 4.17 -1.58
C PHE A 99 -7.63 5.46 -1.15
N ALA A 100 -8.21 6.20 -2.11
CA ALA A 100 -8.89 7.47 -1.86
C ALA A 100 -10.12 7.29 -0.97
N LEU A 101 -10.93 6.27 -1.24
CA LEU A 101 -12.10 5.94 -0.42
C LEU A 101 -11.69 5.51 0.99
N ALA A 102 -10.70 4.62 1.12
CA ALA A 102 -10.23 4.18 2.43
C ALA A 102 -9.67 5.34 3.25
N LYS A 103 -8.90 6.23 2.61
CA LYS A 103 -8.43 7.49 3.21
C LYS A 103 -9.61 8.31 3.71
N TRP A 104 -10.58 8.58 2.84
CA TRP A 104 -11.70 9.47 3.12
C TRP A 104 -12.62 8.94 4.21
N ILE A 105 -13.02 7.67 4.11
CA ILE A 105 -13.94 7.02 5.06
C ILE A 105 -13.27 6.84 6.42
N VAL A 106 -12.03 6.36 6.45
CA VAL A 106 -11.36 6.05 7.72
C VAL A 106 -10.92 7.33 8.43
N ALA A 107 -10.50 8.36 7.67
CA ALA A 107 -10.12 9.69 8.16
C ALA A 107 -9.19 9.69 9.39
N ARG A 108 -8.42 8.61 9.62
CA ARG A 108 -7.69 8.40 10.87
C ARG A 108 -6.71 9.55 11.14
N PRO A 109 -6.73 10.18 12.32
CA PRO A 109 -5.74 11.20 12.67
C PRO A 109 -4.35 10.58 12.82
N ARG A 110 -3.30 11.26 12.33
CA ARG A 110 -1.91 10.88 12.57
C ARG A 110 -1.43 11.37 13.94
N PRO A 111 -0.37 10.77 14.53
CA PRO A 111 0.24 11.22 15.78
C PRO A 111 0.71 12.69 15.80
N LYS A 112 0.81 13.36 14.64
CA LYS A 112 1.12 14.79 14.49
C LYS A 112 -0.10 15.64 14.06
N LEU A 113 -1.32 15.17 14.30
CA LEU A 113 -2.59 15.82 13.94
C LEU A 113 -2.82 16.08 12.43
N SER A 114 -1.97 15.55 11.56
CA SER A 114 -2.25 15.50 10.12
C SER A 114 -3.35 14.46 9.86
N PRO A 115 -4.38 14.78 9.07
CA PRO A 115 -5.42 13.81 8.75
C PRO A 115 -4.85 12.64 7.93
N TYR A 116 -5.63 11.56 7.78
CA TYR A 116 -5.37 10.49 6.81
C TYR A 116 -4.16 9.59 7.11
N GLY A 117 -4.12 9.00 8.31
CA GLY A 117 -3.14 8.00 8.74
C GLY A 117 -3.28 6.64 8.06
N PHE A 118 -4.50 6.24 7.72
CA PHE A 118 -4.80 4.97 7.06
C PHE A 118 -5.38 5.18 5.64
N PRO A 119 -5.06 4.29 4.69
CA PRO A 119 -3.89 3.41 4.66
C PRO A 119 -2.59 4.19 4.40
N SER A 120 -1.44 3.55 4.59
CA SER A 120 -0.13 4.10 4.22
C SER A 120 0.00 4.22 2.71
N ALA A 121 0.27 5.43 2.20
CA ALA A 121 0.45 5.67 0.76
C ALA A 121 1.64 4.90 0.18
N HIS A 122 2.78 4.89 0.89
CA HIS A 122 4.00 4.22 0.43
C HIS A 122 3.82 2.69 0.40
N THR A 123 3.24 2.12 1.47
CA THR A 123 3.02 0.67 1.55
C THR A 123 1.98 0.21 0.53
N PHE A 124 0.86 0.93 0.41
CA PHE A 124 -0.19 0.59 -0.55
C PHE A 124 0.33 0.69 -1.99
N GLY A 125 1.05 1.76 -2.32
CA GLY A 125 1.65 1.92 -3.64
C GLY A 125 2.66 0.82 -3.97
N ALA A 126 3.54 0.46 -3.02
CA ALA A 126 4.53 -0.59 -3.22
C ALA A 126 3.89 -1.97 -3.45
N VAL A 127 2.86 -2.34 -2.67
CA VAL A 127 2.14 -3.62 -2.80
C VAL A 127 1.35 -3.71 -4.11
N VAL A 128 0.86 -2.59 -4.64
CA VAL A 128 0.18 -2.57 -5.95
C VAL A 128 1.18 -2.67 -7.10
N PHE A 129 2.39 -2.12 -6.93
CA PHE A 129 3.40 -2.07 -7.98
C PHE A 129 4.18 -3.38 -8.17
N PHE A 130 4.65 -4.00 -7.07
CA PHE A 130 5.48 -5.21 -7.07
C PHE A 130 4.63 -6.49 -7.03
#